data_AF-A0A3N5LNT9-F1
#
_entry.id   AF-A0A3N5LNT9-F1
#
_cell.length_a   1.000
_cell.length_b   1.000
_cell.length_c   1.000
_cell.angle_alpha   90.00
_cell.angle_beta   90.00
_cell.angle_gamma   90.00
#
_symmetry.space_group_name_H-M   'P 1'
#
loop_
_entity.id
_entity.type
_entity.pdbx_description
1 polymer ?
#
loop_
_entity_poly.entity_id
_entity_poly.type
_entity_poly.pdbx_seq_one_letter_code
_entity_poly.pdbx_strand_id
1 'polypeptide(L)'
;MASGEASMNDDTRVLAPGFAPTPFTAAEIRRGCPVGREIRTRIESAGGDPFVSVTRYVGGDAATAVQETKRLRLDGTPIDEAARQEVPRHDLQAHASFPADRTEIAEEAIETPMGTMDCVRYTVGEGDDGTTFWFAKALPGMPVRVASRHGGRVTPIMTMIASTMPG
;
A
#
# COMPACT_ATOMS: atom_id res chain seq x y z
N MET A 1 -11.42 34.10 22.94
CA MET A 1 -11.89 32.79 23.44
C MET A 1 -11.35 31.73 22.51
N ALA A 2 -10.72 30.71 23.07
CA ALA A 2 -9.86 29.76 22.38
C ALA A 2 -10.63 28.93 21.34
N SER A 3 -10.17 28.99 20.09
CA SER A 3 -10.43 27.96 19.08
C SER A 3 -9.65 26.73 19.50
N GLY A 4 -10.36 25.65 19.78
CA GLY A 4 -9.82 24.42 20.33
C GLY A 4 -8.67 23.85 19.51
N GLU A 5 -7.62 23.44 20.21
CA GLU A 5 -6.57 22.56 19.70
C GLU A 5 -7.20 21.34 19.04
N ALA A 6 -6.95 21.17 17.74
CA ALA A 6 -7.17 19.90 17.08
C ALA A 6 -6.34 18.85 17.82
N SER A 7 -7.03 17.96 18.51
CA SER A 7 -6.44 16.89 19.31
C SER A 7 -5.44 16.09 18.47
N MET A 8 -4.18 16.09 18.89
CA MET A 8 -3.09 15.24 18.42
C MET A 8 -3.36 13.75 18.74
N ASN A 9 -4.42 13.17 18.18
CA ASN A 9 -4.71 11.74 18.30
C ASN A 9 -4.72 11.04 16.92
N ASP A 10 -3.96 11.59 15.98
CA ASP A 10 -3.90 11.23 14.55
C ASP A 10 -2.98 10.02 14.24
N ASP A 11 -2.60 9.26 15.27
CA ASP A 11 -1.73 8.08 15.18
C ASP A 11 -2.47 6.79 15.61
N THR A 12 -3.81 6.80 15.54
CA THR A 12 -4.62 5.58 15.74
C THR A 12 -4.56 4.69 14.51
N ARG A 13 -4.52 3.38 14.71
CA ARG A 13 -4.69 2.40 13.63
C ARG A 13 -6.17 2.14 13.31
N VAL A 14 -7.09 2.44 14.22
CA VAL A 14 -8.54 2.31 13.95
C VAL A 14 -9.08 3.69 13.60
N LEU A 15 -9.46 3.89 12.33
CA LEU A 15 -9.91 5.19 11.81
C LEU A 15 -11.40 5.46 12.01
N ALA A 16 -12.22 4.42 12.15
CA ALA A 16 -13.65 4.53 12.37
C ALA A 16 -14.19 3.33 13.17
N PRO A 17 -15.28 3.50 13.94
CA PRO A 17 -15.97 2.38 14.58
C PRO A 17 -16.39 1.31 13.55
N GLY A 18 -16.18 0.03 13.87
CA GLY A 18 -16.51 -1.08 12.97
C GLY A 18 -15.45 -1.37 11.90
N PHE A 19 -14.31 -0.67 11.89
CA PHE A 19 -13.19 -0.93 11.00
C PHE A 19 -12.04 -1.65 11.70
N ALA A 20 -11.34 -2.49 10.95
CA ALA A 20 -10.13 -3.15 11.38
C ALA A 20 -8.99 -2.13 11.57
N PRO A 21 -7.99 -2.41 12.43
CA PRO A 21 -6.81 -1.57 12.53
C PRO A 21 -6.04 -1.58 11.19
N THR A 22 -5.54 -0.43 10.75
CA THR A 22 -4.64 -0.30 9.60
C THR A 22 -3.26 -0.88 9.95
N PRO A 23 -2.52 -1.42 8.98
CA PRO A 23 -1.20 -2.03 9.22
C PRO A 23 -0.17 -0.99 9.68
N PHE A 24 -0.32 0.24 9.20
CA PHE A 24 0.53 1.37 9.53
C PHE A 24 -0.31 2.59 9.86
N THR A 25 0.21 3.46 10.71
CA THR A 25 -0.34 4.80 10.92
C THR A 25 0.12 5.79 9.85
N ALA A 26 -0.52 6.95 9.75
CA ALA A 26 -0.05 8.02 8.86
C ALA A 26 1.39 8.45 9.17
N ALA A 27 1.80 8.47 10.44
CA ALA A 27 3.17 8.79 10.84
C ALA A 27 4.17 7.70 10.43
N GLU A 28 3.80 6.42 10.55
CA GLU A 28 4.60 5.29 10.07
C GLU A 28 4.76 5.34 8.54
N ILE A 29 3.67 5.57 7.80
CA ILE A 29 3.71 5.75 6.35
C ILE A 29 4.59 6.95 5.98
N ARG A 30 4.51 8.07 6.71
CA ARG A 30 5.36 9.23 6.47
C ARG A 30 6.85 8.91 6.63
N ARG A 31 7.22 8.21 7.70
CA ARG A 31 8.61 7.79 7.94
C ARG A 31 9.08 6.76 6.91
N GLY A 32 8.21 5.82 6.54
CA GLY A 32 8.51 4.78 5.57
C GLY A 32 8.55 5.29 4.13
N CYS A 33 7.87 6.38 3.81
CA CYS A 33 7.80 6.97 2.48
C CYS A 33 8.40 8.39 2.44
N PRO A 34 9.72 8.54 2.65
CA PRO A 34 10.41 9.81 2.53
C PRO A 34 10.54 10.24 1.06
N VAL A 35 10.79 11.53 0.85
CA VAL A 35 11.16 12.06 -0.47
C VAL A 35 12.41 11.33 -0.98
N GLY A 36 12.39 10.93 -2.25
CA GLY A 36 13.43 10.15 -2.90
C GLY A 36 13.19 8.64 -2.86
N ARG A 37 12.27 8.13 -2.03
CA ARG A 37 11.89 6.70 -2.08
C ARG A 37 11.27 6.37 -3.43
N GLU A 38 11.70 5.26 -4.02
CA GLU A 38 11.13 4.69 -5.22
C GLU A 38 10.64 3.26 -4.94
N ILE A 39 9.46 2.93 -5.46
CA ILE A 39 8.86 1.61 -5.35
C ILE A 39 8.52 1.14 -6.76
N ARG A 40 8.89 -0.10 -7.08
CA ARG A 40 8.52 -0.76 -8.34
C ARG A 40 7.62 -1.93 -8.02
N THR A 41 6.44 -1.94 -8.61
CA THR A 41 5.47 -3.03 -8.48
C THR A 41 5.13 -3.60 -9.85
N ARG A 42 5.12 -4.92 -9.95
CA ARG A 42 4.56 -5.63 -11.09
C ARG A 42 3.06 -5.76 -10.87
N ILE A 43 2.28 -5.27 -11.82
CA ILE A 43 0.81 -5.34 -11.83
C ILE A 43 0.39 -6.40 -12.83
N GLU A 44 -0.44 -7.33 -12.37
CA GLU A 44 -1.10 -8.33 -13.20
C GLU A 44 -2.50 -7.80 -13.53
N SER A 45 -2.84 -7.73 -14.82
CA SER A 45 -4.17 -7.32 -15.27
C SER A 45 -4.98 -8.53 -15.67
N ALA A 46 -6.21 -8.65 -15.19
CA ALA A 46 -7.13 -9.67 -15.68
C ALA A 46 -7.43 -9.39 -17.17
N GLY A 47 -6.94 -10.26 -18.06
CA GLY A 47 -7.16 -10.15 -19.50
C GLY A 47 -6.31 -9.11 -20.24
N GLY A 48 -5.26 -8.57 -19.61
CA GLY A 48 -4.31 -7.65 -20.24
C GLY A 48 -2.86 -8.01 -19.95
N ASP A 49 -1.93 -7.40 -20.68
CA ASP A 49 -0.50 -7.61 -20.46
C ASP A 49 -0.07 -7.05 -19.09
N PRO A 50 0.77 -7.78 -18.34
CA PRO A 50 1.36 -7.27 -17.11
C PRO A 50 2.27 -6.07 -17.39
N PHE A 51 2.34 -5.16 -16.43
CA PHE A 51 3.18 -3.96 -16.51
C PHE A 51 3.86 -3.66 -15.17
N VAL A 52 4.86 -2.79 -15.19
CA VAL A 52 5.53 -2.28 -13.98
C VAL A 52 5.00 -0.87 -13.69
N SER A 53 4.46 -0.66 -12.49
CA SER A 53 4.22 0.66 -11.93
C SER A 53 5.43 1.10 -11.12
N VAL A 54 5.95 2.29 -11.40
CA VAL A 54 7.05 2.92 -10.66
C VAL A 54 6.50 4.13 -9.94
N THR A 55 6.43 4.10 -8.61
CA THR A 55 6.00 5.22 -7.78
C THR A 55 7.20 5.82 -7.06
N ARG A 56 7.44 7.12 -7.28
CA ARG A 56 8.48 7.90 -6.62
C ARG A 56 7.85 8.96 -5.73
N TYR A 57 8.32 9.06 -4.49
CA TYR A 57 7.96 10.16 -3.60
C TYR A 57 8.85 11.36 -3.91
N VAL A 58 8.27 12.45 -4.42
CA VAL A 58 9.01 13.61 -4.94
C VAL A 58 8.85 14.88 -4.09
N GLY A 59 8.00 14.83 -3.06
CA GLY A 59 7.76 15.97 -2.19
C GLY A 59 6.63 15.70 -1.20
N GLY A 60 6.06 16.77 -0.65
CA GLY A 60 5.03 16.76 0.37
C GLY A 60 5.55 17.26 1.71
N ASP A 61 4.65 17.41 2.66
CA ASP A 61 4.93 17.91 4.00
C ASP A 61 4.47 16.92 5.09
N ALA A 62 4.15 17.44 6.27
CA ALA A 62 3.65 16.64 7.38
C ALA A 62 2.27 16.01 7.09
N ALA A 63 1.42 16.69 6.33
CA ALA A 63 0.05 16.32 6.03
C ALA A 63 -0.11 15.67 4.65
N THR A 64 0.78 15.94 3.69
CA THR A 64 0.68 15.40 2.32
C THR A 64 1.93 14.64 1.86
N ALA A 65 1.75 13.85 0.81
CA ALA A 65 2.82 13.25 0.02
C ALA A 65 2.63 13.64 -1.44
N VAL A 66 3.71 13.95 -2.15
CA VAL A 66 3.66 14.11 -3.60
C VAL A 66 4.28 12.88 -4.25
N GLN A 67 3.50 12.18 -5.06
CA GLN A 67 3.90 10.97 -5.78
C GLN A 67 3.97 11.26 -7.29
N GLU A 68 5.02 10.78 -7.93
CA GLU A 68 5.11 10.63 -9.38
C GLU A 68 5.01 9.15 -9.72
N THR A 69 4.07 8.77 -10.59
CA THR A 69 3.84 7.39 -11.00
C THR A 69 4.00 7.24 -12.51
N LYS A 70 4.73 6.21 -12.94
CA LYS A 70 4.96 5.87 -14.35
C LYS A 70 4.60 4.41 -14.58
N ARG A 71 3.96 4.10 -15.72
CA ARG A 71 3.72 2.72 -16.13
C ARG A 71 4.66 2.33 -17.25
N LEU A 72 5.30 1.19 -17.09
CA LEU A 72 6.27 0.63 -18.03
C LEU A 72 5.81 -0.76 -18.46
N ARG A 73 6.00 -1.10 -19.74
CA ARG A 73 6.00 -2.50 -20.18
C ARG A 73 7.10 -3.28 -19.47
N LEU A 74 7.05 -4.61 -19.53
CA LEU A 74 8.06 -5.46 -18.88
C LEU A 74 9.48 -5.28 -19.45
N ASP A 75 9.60 -4.80 -20.69
CA ASP A 75 10.88 -4.43 -21.31
C ASP A 75 11.41 -3.05 -20.89
N GLY A 76 10.66 -2.31 -20.06
CA GLY A 76 11.00 -0.97 -19.59
C GLY A 76 10.46 0.17 -20.45
N THR A 77 9.79 -0.11 -21.56
CA THR A 77 9.21 0.92 -22.44
C THR A 77 8.04 1.63 -21.73
N PRO A 78 8.01 2.97 -21.67
CA PRO A 78 6.87 3.69 -21.11
C PRO A 78 5.55 3.36 -21.83
N ILE A 79 4.48 3.21 -21.05
CA ILE A 79 3.11 3.05 -21.54
C ILE A 79 2.46 4.42 -21.70
N ASP A 80 2.69 5.30 -20.72
CA ASP A 80 2.13 6.65 -20.63
C ASP A 80 3.12 7.66 -20.06
N GLU A 81 2.72 8.92 -20.07
CA GLU A 81 3.42 9.99 -19.36
C GLU A 81 3.28 9.81 -17.84
N ALA A 82 4.28 10.32 -17.12
CA ALA A 82 4.28 10.27 -15.67
C ALA A 82 3.12 11.09 -15.09
N ALA A 83 2.30 10.46 -14.26
CA ALA A 83 1.28 11.16 -13.50
C ALA A 83 1.86 11.66 -12.18
N ARG A 84 1.60 12.92 -11.84
CA ARG A 84 1.97 13.49 -10.54
C ARG A 84 0.71 13.82 -9.75
N GLN A 85 0.68 13.41 -8.49
CA GLN A 85 -0.43 13.67 -7.58
C GLN A 85 0.07 14.04 -6.20
N GLU A 86 -0.67 14.92 -5.54
CA GLU A 86 -0.53 15.20 -4.12
C GLU A 86 -1.65 14.46 -3.38
N VAL A 87 -1.28 13.71 -2.34
CA VAL A 87 -2.18 12.82 -1.61
C VAL A 87 -2.04 13.09 -0.11
N PRO A 88 -3.14 13.34 0.61
CA PRO A 88 -3.10 13.41 2.06
C PRO A 88 -2.55 12.12 2.68
N ARG A 89 -1.72 12.25 3.72
CA ARG A 89 -1.14 11.10 4.45
C ARG A 89 -2.23 10.25 5.11
N HIS A 90 -3.29 10.90 5.59
CA HIS A 90 -4.45 10.22 6.18
C HIS A 90 -5.18 9.37 5.13
N ASP A 91 -5.30 9.84 3.88
CA ASP A 91 -5.90 9.06 2.79
C ASP A 91 -5.06 7.83 2.46
N LEU A 92 -3.72 7.95 2.50
CA LEU A 92 -2.83 6.81 2.34
C LEU A 92 -3.04 5.74 3.41
N GLN A 93 -3.27 6.15 4.67
CA GLN A 93 -3.63 5.22 5.74
C GLN A 93 -5.03 4.63 5.53
N ALA A 94 -6.00 5.45 5.15
CA ALA A 94 -7.39 5.06 4.97
C ALA A 94 -7.60 4.00 3.88
N HIS A 95 -6.70 3.92 2.88
CA HIS A 95 -6.73 2.84 1.87
C HIS A 95 -6.67 1.42 2.48
N ALA A 96 -6.13 1.26 3.69
CA ALA A 96 -6.07 -0.02 4.39
C ALA A 96 -7.05 -0.11 5.57
N SER A 97 -8.00 0.83 5.68
CA SER A 97 -9.07 0.82 6.68
C SER A 97 -10.24 0.00 6.14
N PHE A 98 -10.25 -1.30 6.41
CA PHE A 98 -11.28 -2.24 5.96
C PHE A 98 -12.33 -2.53 7.05
N PRO A 99 -13.58 -2.90 6.69
CA PRO A 99 -14.58 -3.32 7.67
C PRO A 99 -14.09 -4.51 8.51
N ALA A 100 -14.25 -4.43 9.83
CA ALA A 100 -13.71 -5.41 10.77
C ALA A 100 -14.39 -6.79 10.64
N ASP A 101 -15.69 -6.80 10.35
CA ASP A 101 -16.50 -8.01 10.16
C ASP A 101 -16.16 -8.80 8.88
N ARG A 102 -15.41 -8.18 7.97
CA ARG A 102 -14.97 -8.76 6.69
C ARG A 102 -13.47 -8.91 6.56
N THR A 103 -12.72 -8.67 7.63
CA THR A 103 -11.25 -8.64 7.60
C THR A 103 -10.67 -9.62 8.59
N GLU A 104 -9.92 -10.59 8.08
CA GLU A 104 -9.04 -11.43 8.88
C GLU A 104 -7.62 -10.88 8.85
N ILE A 105 -6.97 -10.75 10.01
CA ILE A 105 -5.59 -10.27 10.15
C ILE A 105 -4.74 -11.38 10.75
N ALA A 106 -3.61 -11.70 10.11
CA ALA A 106 -2.66 -12.69 10.59
C ALA A 106 -1.22 -12.25 10.35
N GLU A 107 -0.27 -12.76 11.13
CA GLU A 107 1.15 -12.64 10.80
C GLU A 107 1.55 -13.73 9.80
N GLU A 108 2.39 -13.38 8.84
CA GLU A 108 2.88 -14.32 7.84
C GLU A 108 4.22 -13.88 7.28
N ALA A 109 5.18 -14.80 7.18
CA ALA A 109 6.40 -14.59 6.43
C ALA A 109 6.20 -15.08 4.99
N ILE A 110 6.50 -14.23 4.00
CA ILE A 110 6.36 -14.58 2.58
C ILE A 110 7.68 -14.40 1.83
N GLU A 111 7.91 -15.25 0.83
CA GLU A 111 8.98 -15.05 -0.15
C GLU A 111 8.56 -14.00 -1.18
N THR A 112 9.44 -13.05 -1.44
CA THR A 112 9.25 -11.99 -2.44
C THR A 112 10.49 -11.87 -3.33
N PRO A 113 10.41 -11.17 -4.47
CA PRO A 113 11.60 -10.84 -5.27
C PRO A 113 12.66 -10.03 -4.51
N MET A 114 12.30 -9.41 -3.39
CA MET A 114 13.20 -8.67 -2.51
C MET A 114 13.72 -9.53 -1.33
N GLY A 115 13.45 -10.84 -1.33
CA GLY A 115 13.77 -11.77 -0.24
C GLY A 115 12.56 -12.11 0.64
N THR A 116 12.79 -12.84 1.71
CA THR A 116 11.77 -13.19 2.71
C THR A 116 11.39 -11.96 3.53
N MET A 117 10.09 -11.74 3.73
CA MET A 117 9.57 -10.59 4.46
C MET A 117 8.55 -11.01 5.52
N ASP A 118 8.72 -10.50 6.73
CA ASP A 118 7.70 -10.59 7.79
C ASP A 118 6.57 -9.60 7.50
N CYS A 119 5.37 -10.13 7.29
CA CYS A 119 4.21 -9.36 6.91
C CYS A 119 3.09 -9.48 7.96
N VAL A 120 2.21 -8.48 7.91
CA VAL A 120 0.83 -8.62 8.37
C VAL A 120 -0.03 -8.87 7.12
N ARG A 121 -0.70 -10.02 7.09
CA ARG A 121 -1.66 -10.38 6.05
C ARG A 121 -3.05 -9.91 6.46
N TYR A 122 -3.73 -9.25 5.53
CA TYR A 122 -5.13 -8.91 5.61
C TYR A 122 -5.86 -9.73 4.54
N THR A 123 -6.86 -10.51 4.93
CA THR A 123 -7.78 -11.15 3.99
C THR A 123 -9.13 -10.47 4.13
N VAL A 124 -9.54 -9.74 3.10
CA VAL A 124 -10.76 -8.92 3.08
C VAL A 124 -11.77 -9.54 2.12
N GLY A 125 -12.92 -9.97 2.62
CA GLY A 125 -13.95 -10.65 1.82
C GLY A 125 -14.80 -11.61 2.64
N GLU A 126 -15.55 -12.47 1.95
CA GLU A 126 -16.46 -13.46 2.56
C GLU A 126 -16.30 -14.81 1.85
N GLY A 127 -16.17 -15.89 2.62
CA GLY A 127 -16.09 -17.25 2.09
C GLY A 127 -14.90 -17.46 1.15
N ASP A 128 -15.19 -17.90 -0.07
CA ASP A 128 -14.17 -18.21 -1.09
C ASP A 128 -13.77 -17.02 -1.97
N ASP A 129 -14.37 -15.85 -1.72
CA ASP A 129 -14.15 -14.63 -2.48
C ASP A 129 -13.54 -13.52 -1.61
N GLY A 130 -12.47 -12.91 -2.07
CA GLY A 130 -11.82 -11.83 -1.33
C GLY A 130 -10.53 -11.33 -1.94
N THR A 131 -9.93 -10.34 -1.29
CA THR A 131 -8.61 -9.82 -1.64
C THR A 131 -7.69 -9.95 -0.44
N THR A 132 -6.51 -10.50 -0.68
CA THR A 132 -5.47 -10.63 0.33
C THR A 132 -4.37 -9.62 0.07
N PHE A 133 -3.99 -8.89 1.12
CA PHE A 133 -2.94 -7.89 1.13
C PHE A 133 -1.85 -8.33 2.10
N TRP A 134 -0.59 -8.26 1.69
CA TRP A 134 0.55 -8.50 2.57
C TRP A 134 1.32 -7.21 2.76
N PHE A 135 1.32 -6.70 3.99
CA PHE A 135 2.05 -5.49 4.37
C PHE A 135 3.33 -5.88 5.10
N ALA A 136 4.49 -5.66 4.48
CA ALA A 136 5.77 -5.96 5.10
C ALA A 136 6.04 -4.99 6.26
N LYS A 137 6.25 -5.52 7.47
CA LYS A 137 6.43 -4.72 8.70
C LYS A 137 7.61 -3.75 8.58
N ALA A 138 8.65 -4.13 7.82
CA ALA A 138 9.84 -3.33 7.58
C ALA A 138 9.67 -2.24 6.50
N LEU A 139 8.58 -2.25 5.73
CA LEU A 139 8.33 -1.31 4.63
C LEU A 139 6.97 -0.60 4.78
N PRO A 140 6.78 0.29 5.78
CA PRO A 140 5.53 1.04 5.93
C PRO A 140 5.13 1.76 4.64
N GLY A 141 3.86 1.65 4.29
CA GLY A 141 3.30 2.14 3.03
C GLY A 141 2.40 1.11 2.35
N MET A 142 2.54 0.99 1.03
CA MET A 142 1.73 0.07 0.22
C MET A 142 2.08 -1.40 0.49
N PRO A 143 1.16 -2.35 0.26
CA PRO A 143 1.45 -3.77 0.46
C PRO A 143 2.53 -4.26 -0.51
N VAL A 144 3.32 -5.25 -0.09
CA VAL A 144 4.34 -5.90 -0.93
C VAL A 144 3.74 -6.96 -1.86
N ARG A 145 2.52 -7.42 -1.57
CA ARG A 145 1.75 -8.31 -2.44
C ARG A 145 0.26 -8.05 -2.27
N VAL A 146 -0.48 -8.18 -3.36
CA VAL A 146 -1.95 -8.23 -3.39
C VAL A 146 -2.37 -9.36 -4.31
N ALA A 147 -3.34 -10.16 -3.88
CA ALA A 147 -3.93 -11.22 -4.69
C ALA A 147 -5.43 -11.29 -4.45
N SER A 148 -6.22 -11.54 -5.49
CA SER A 148 -7.63 -11.89 -5.35
C SER A 148 -7.79 -13.40 -5.20
N ARG A 149 -8.82 -13.79 -4.47
CA ARG A 149 -9.36 -15.15 -4.44
C ARG A 149 -10.77 -15.09 -5.01
N HIS A 150 -11.08 -15.96 -5.96
CA HIS A 150 -12.44 -16.15 -6.45
C HIS A 150 -12.71 -17.64 -6.68
N GLY A 151 -13.73 -18.20 -6.02
CA GLY A 151 -14.08 -19.63 -6.15
C GLY A 151 -12.89 -20.56 -5.87
N GLY A 152 -12.07 -20.25 -4.87
CA GLY A 152 -10.88 -21.03 -4.52
C GLY A 152 -9.63 -20.76 -5.37
N ARG A 153 -9.76 -20.04 -6.50
CA ARG A 153 -8.62 -19.67 -7.35
C ARG A 153 -7.98 -18.38 -6.86
N VAL A 154 -6.68 -18.42 -6.58
CA VAL A 154 -5.88 -17.24 -6.24
C VAL A 154 -5.24 -16.66 -7.50
N THR A 155 -5.44 -15.36 -7.73
CA THR A 155 -4.84 -14.62 -8.85
C THR A 155 -4.01 -13.46 -8.28
N PRO A 156 -2.71 -13.38 -8.59
CA PRO A 156 -1.90 -12.22 -8.21
C PRO A 156 -2.45 -10.95 -8.89
N ILE A 157 -2.44 -9.84 -8.17
CA ILE A 157 -2.83 -8.50 -8.67
C ILE A 157 -1.60 -7.59 -8.69
N MET A 158 -0.84 -7.59 -7.59
CA MET A 158 0.33 -6.75 -7.43
C MET A 158 1.43 -7.51 -6.69
N THR A 159 2.67 -7.37 -7.15
CA THR A 159 3.85 -7.78 -6.39
C THR A 159 4.88 -6.64 -6.41
N MET A 160 5.34 -6.22 -5.24
CA MET A 160 6.48 -5.31 -5.13
C MET A 160 7.75 -6.07 -5.52
N ILE A 161 8.43 -5.58 -6.55
CA ILE A 161 9.64 -6.19 -7.10
C ILE A 161 10.90 -5.45 -6.66
N ALA A 162 10.79 -4.18 -6.26
CA ALA A 162 11.87 -3.41 -5.66
C ALA A 162 11.34 -2.27 -4.79
N SER A 163 12.09 -1.94 -3.73
CA SER A 163 11.92 -0.73 -2.93
C SER A 163 13.29 -0.13 -2.66
N THR A 164 13.49 1.11 -3.10
CA THR A 164 14.78 1.82 -2.97
C THR A 164 14.56 3.05 -2.10
N MET A 165 15.29 3.12 -0.99
CA MET A 165 15.32 4.29 -0.13
C MET A 165 16.23 5.38 -0.71
N PRO A 166 16.02 6.67 -0.39
CA PRO A 166 17.01 7.70 -0.70
C PRO A 166 18.36 7.34 -0.05
N GLY A 167 19.45 7.59 -0.77
CA GLY A 167 20.82 7.44 -0.27
C GLY A 167 21.28 8.61 0.59
#